data_AF-A0A172T5Y5-F1
#
_entry.id   AF-A0A172T5Y5-F1
#
_cell.length_a   1.000
_cell.length_b   1.000
_cell.length_c   1.000
_cell.angle_alpha   90.00
_cell.angle_beta   90.00
_cell.angle_gamma   90.00
#
_symmetry.space_group_name_H-M   'P 1'
#
loop_
_entity.id
_entity.type
_entity.pdbx_description
1 polymer ?
#
loop_
_entity_poly.entity_id
_entity_poly.type
_entity_poly.pdbx_seq_one_letter_code
_entity_poly.pdbx_strand_id
1 'polypeptide(L)'
;MRKSALLLLCVPLALAACGPRGIQAPDAYDVSGSLGGSWGTDPRLRLALVGAGFPEVVTNNSNLAQNVVSTGINTWNFGVDLPDVPGVAGVYQVVVYNDANNNASLDANEADRVARNQQWLIYSQVGGNVPATRFTPEMNVSQGWNLYDQRVAISTSNPRSGQKVTGYDLSR
;
A
#
# COMPACT_ATOMS: atom_id res chain seq x y z
N MET A 1 -68.24 -12.42 -7.81
CA MET A 1 -67.05 -12.56 -6.95
C MET A 1 -65.81 -12.54 -7.83
N ARG A 2 -65.09 -11.42 -7.90
CA ARG A 2 -63.79 -11.31 -8.59
C ARG A 2 -62.80 -10.68 -7.62
N LYS A 3 -61.78 -11.46 -7.27
CA LYS A 3 -60.64 -11.10 -6.40
C LYS A 3 -59.53 -10.47 -7.26
N SER A 4 -58.60 -9.83 -6.55
CA SER A 4 -57.26 -9.39 -7.00
C SER A 4 -57.20 -7.95 -7.55
N ALA A 5 -56.25 -7.08 -7.20
CA ALA A 5 -54.95 -7.30 -6.56
C ALA A 5 -54.51 -6.03 -5.79
N LEU A 6 -53.94 -6.22 -4.59
CA LEU A 6 -53.11 -5.25 -3.90
C LEU A 6 -51.73 -5.24 -4.58
N LEU A 7 -51.33 -4.12 -5.19
CA LEU A 7 -49.95 -3.88 -5.61
C LEU A 7 -49.17 -3.25 -4.44
N LEU A 8 -48.44 -4.09 -3.71
CA LEU A 8 -47.35 -3.63 -2.84
C LEU A 8 -46.13 -3.32 -3.73
N LEU A 9 -45.79 -2.03 -3.85
CA LEU A 9 -44.51 -1.59 -4.38
C LEU A 9 -43.41 -2.00 -3.39
N CYS A 10 -42.66 -3.07 -3.71
CA CYS A 10 -41.38 -3.35 -3.08
C CYS A 10 -40.32 -2.42 -3.67
N VAL A 11 -39.92 -1.39 -2.92
CA VAL A 11 -38.69 -0.63 -3.20
C VAL A 11 -37.52 -1.46 -2.65
N PRO A 12 -36.57 -1.91 -3.49
CA PRO A 12 -35.35 -2.50 -2.95
C PRO A 12 -34.49 -1.36 -2.39
N LEU A 13 -34.34 -1.32 -1.07
CA LEU A 13 -33.29 -0.53 -0.42
C LEU A 13 -31.94 -1.10 -0.89
N ALA A 14 -31.28 -0.41 -1.82
CA ALA A 14 -29.86 -0.62 -2.07
C ALA A 14 -29.09 -0.06 -0.86
N LEU A 15 -28.89 -0.89 0.16
CA LEU A 15 -27.87 -0.62 1.16
C LEU A 15 -26.51 -0.70 0.46
N ALA A 16 -25.96 0.46 0.08
CA ALA A 16 -24.54 0.58 -0.21
C ALA A 16 -23.79 0.23 1.08
N ALA A 17 -23.30 -1.01 1.16
CA ALA A 17 -22.50 -1.48 2.26
C ALA A 17 -21.10 -0.83 2.19
N CYS A 18 -20.98 0.39 2.75
CA CYS A 18 -19.70 0.90 3.24
C CYS A 18 -19.34 0.16 4.54
N GLY A 19 -19.13 -1.15 4.45
CA GLY A 19 -18.52 -1.94 5.50
C GLY A 19 -16.99 -1.88 5.37
N PRO A 20 -16.23 -1.93 6.47
CA PRO A 20 -14.79 -2.14 6.38
C PRO A 20 -14.52 -3.39 5.53
N ARG A 21 -13.63 -3.28 4.54
CA ARG A 21 -13.17 -4.46 3.76
C ARG A 21 -12.75 -5.53 4.78
N GLY A 22 -13.41 -6.69 4.73
CA GLY A 22 -12.97 -7.86 5.50
C GLY A 22 -11.54 -8.24 5.13
N ILE A 23 -10.87 -9.05 5.95
CA ILE A 23 -9.52 -9.56 5.63
C ILE A 23 -9.59 -10.30 4.28
N GLN A 24 -8.78 -9.88 3.32
CA GLN A 24 -8.72 -10.47 1.98
C GLN A 24 -7.43 -11.26 1.79
N ALA A 25 -7.34 -12.05 0.72
CA ALA A 25 -6.08 -12.65 0.31
C ALA A 25 -5.05 -11.55 -0.05
N PRO A 26 -3.74 -11.75 0.21
CA PRO A 26 -2.69 -10.76 -0.06
C PRO A 26 -2.73 -10.12 -1.45
N ASP A 27 -3.05 -10.88 -2.49
CA ASP A 27 -3.11 -10.45 -3.88
C ASP A 27 -4.34 -9.59 -4.21
N ALA A 28 -5.32 -9.47 -3.30
CA ALA A 28 -6.48 -8.60 -3.47
C ALA A 28 -6.17 -7.11 -3.21
N TYR A 29 -5.15 -6.83 -2.41
CA TYR A 29 -4.74 -5.47 -2.00
C TYR A 29 -3.99 -4.71 -3.09
N ASP A 30 -3.92 -3.37 -3.01
CA ASP A 30 -3.26 -2.55 -4.03
C ASP A 30 -1.77 -2.90 -4.24
N VAL A 31 -1.04 -3.16 -3.15
CA VAL A 31 0.36 -3.58 -3.19
C VAL A 31 0.50 -4.94 -2.53
N SER A 32 1.14 -5.88 -3.22
CA SER A 32 1.36 -7.24 -2.72
C SER A 32 2.72 -7.78 -3.12
N GLY A 33 3.24 -8.68 -2.29
CA GLY A 33 4.55 -9.29 -2.49
C GLY A 33 4.89 -10.33 -1.43
N SER A 34 6.15 -10.74 -1.43
CA SER A 34 6.71 -11.62 -0.40
C SER A 34 7.53 -10.85 0.63
N LEU A 35 7.55 -11.37 1.84
CA LEU A 35 8.45 -10.96 2.91
C LEU A 35 9.40 -12.12 3.21
N GLY A 36 10.69 -11.84 3.21
CA GLY A 36 11.72 -12.78 3.64
C GLY A 36 12.63 -12.20 4.72
N GLY A 37 13.48 -13.05 5.27
CA GLY A 37 14.56 -12.61 6.15
C GLY A 37 14.39 -12.99 7.62
N SER A 38 15.41 -12.68 8.42
CA SER A 38 15.43 -13.01 9.84
C SER A 38 14.86 -11.86 10.68
N TRP A 39 13.70 -12.11 11.30
CA TRP A 39 12.96 -11.12 12.09
C TRP A 39 13.00 -11.37 13.60
N GLY A 40 13.71 -12.41 14.04
CA GLY A 40 13.71 -12.89 15.42
C GLY A 40 12.63 -13.94 15.68
N THR A 41 12.45 -14.31 16.94
CA THR A 41 11.45 -15.29 17.36
C THR A 41 10.05 -14.65 17.38
N ASP A 42 9.08 -15.33 16.77
CA ASP A 42 7.66 -14.94 16.75
C ASP A 42 7.40 -13.45 16.40
N PRO A 43 7.88 -12.98 15.23
CA PRO A 43 7.76 -11.57 14.87
C PRO A 43 6.30 -11.19 14.60
N ARG A 44 5.94 -9.96 14.99
CA ARG A 44 4.64 -9.34 14.68
C ARG A 44 4.82 -8.40 13.49
N LEU A 45 4.88 -8.98 12.31
CA LEU A 45 5.14 -8.21 11.09
C LEU A 45 3.95 -7.33 10.72
N ARG A 46 4.23 -6.06 10.47
CA ARG A 46 3.27 -5.07 9.95
C ARG A 46 3.91 -4.22 8.87
N LEU A 47 3.07 -3.61 8.04
CA LEU A 47 3.46 -2.72 6.97
C LEU A 47 3.15 -1.27 7.31
N ALA A 48 4.03 -0.39 6.84
CA ALA A 48 3.85 1.05 6.88
C ALA A 48 4.15 1.66 5.52
N LEU A 49 3.39 2.71 5.16
CA LEU A 49 3.71 3.58 4.05
C LEU A 49 4.52 4.76 4.59
N VAL A 50 5.81 4.77 4.27
CA VAL A 50 6.74 5.84 4.68
C VAL A 50 7.12 6.66 3.46
N GLY A 51 7.25 7.97 3.60
CA GLY A 51 7.57 8.80 2.46
C GLY A 51 7.89 10.24 2.81
N ALA A 52 8.17 11.01 1.79
CA ALA A 52 8.39 12.44 1.87
C ALA A 52 7.49 13.15 0.84
N GLY A 53 6.66 14.07 1.34
CA GLY A 53 5.88 14.98 0.52
C GLY A 53 6.70 16.13 -0.06
N PHE A 54 6.13 16.86 -1.01
CA PHE A 54 6.73 18.07 -1.59
C PHE A 54 6.08 19.35 -1.02
N PRO A 55 6.83 20.28 -0.39
CA PRO A 55 8.24 20.18 0.04
C PRO A 55 8.42 19.43 1.37
N GLU A 56 9.38 18.50 1.38
CA GLU A 56 9.93 17.66 2.48
C GLU A 56 9.08 17.40 3.74
N VAL A 57 7.82 17.00 3.61
CA VAL A 57 7.02 16.51 4.75
C VAL A 57 7.25 15.01 4.93
N VAL A 58 7.96 14.60 5.98
CA VAL A 58 8.10 13.17 6.30
C VAL A 58 6.75 12.62 6.75
N THR A 59 6.38 11.49 6.18
CA THR A 59 5.13 10.78 6.47
C THR A 59 5.43 9.34 6.87
N ASN A 60 4.67 8.85 7.82
CA ASN A 60 4.66 7.46 8.25
C ASN A 60 3.20 7.12 8.56
N ASN A 61 2.60 6.26 7.74
CA ASN A 61 1.27 5.75 7.97
C ASN A 61 1.30 4.23 8.12
N SER A 62 1.06 3.75 9.34
CA SER A 62 0.93 2.32 9.65
C SER A 62 -0.53 1.86 9.75
N ASN A 63 -1.49 2.79 9.73
CA ASN A 63 -2.93 2.51 9.78
C ASN A 63 -3.48 2.24 8.38
N LEU A 64 -2.97 1.17 7.77
CA LEU A 64 -3.36 0.71 6.43
C LEU A 64 -4.10 -0.62 6.55
N ALA A 65 -5.12 -0.81 5.71
CA ALA A 65 -5.71 -2.12 5.52
C ALA A 65 -4.63 -3.05 4.93
N GLN A 66 -4.33 -4.12 5.65
CA GLN A 66 -3.21 -5.00 5.31
C GLN A 66 -3.49 -6.42 5.77
N ASN A 67 -2.80 -7.37 5.14
CA ASN A 67 -2.78 -8.76 5.57
C ASN A 67 -1.35 -9.32 5.40
N VAL A 68 -0.83 -9.96 6.44
CA VAL A 68 0.46 -10.65 6.42
C VAL A 68 0.23 -12.10 6.81
N VAL A 69 0.58 -13.02 5.92
CA VAL A 69 0.29 -14.45 6.08
C VAL A 69 1.59 -15.22 6.00
N SER A 70 1.91 -16.02 7.02
CA SER A 70 3.07 -16.89 7.00
C SER A 70 2.91 -17.98 5.94
N THR A 71 3.97 -18.20 5.16
CA THR A 71 4.04 -19.24 4.13
C THR A 71 5.07 -20.33 4.47
N GLY A 72 5.79 -20.16 5.58
CA GLY A 72 6.89 -21.03 5.99
C GLY A 72 7.78 -20.36 7.04
N ILE A 73 8.90 -21.00 7.33
CA ILE A 73 9.90 -20.46 8.27
C ILE A 73 10.52 -19.22 7.63
N ASN A 74 10.42 -18.08 8.31
CA ASN A 74 11.00 -16.81 7.87
C ASN A 74 10.50 -16.33 6.48
N THR A 75 9.31 -16.77 6.07
CA THR A 75 8.68 -16.36 4.82
C THR A 75 7.21 -16.05 5.02
N TRP A 76 6.76 -14.94 4.42
CA TRP A 76 5.37 -14.51 4.44
C TRP A 76 4.97 -13.95 3.08
N ASN A 77 3.67 -13.94 2.80
CA ASN A 77 3.08 -13.12 1.76
C ASN A 77 2.34 -11.95 2.41
N PHE A 78 2.30 -10.81 1.72
CA PHE A 78 1.58 -9.65 2.21
C PHE A 78 0.77 -8.94 1.13
N GLY A 79 -0.27 -8.26 1.59
CA GLY A 79 -1.03 -7.28 0.85
C GLY A 79 -1.27 -6.04 1.70
N VAL A 80 -1.23 -4.85 1.09
CA VAL A 80 -1.55 -3.58 1.73
C VAL A 80 -2.25 -2.64 0.74
N ASP A 81 -3.32 -1.99 1.19
CA ASP A 81 -4.02 -0.97 0.41
C ASP A 81 -3.31 0.37 0.54
N LEU A 82 -3.23 1.10 -0.57
CA LEU A 82 -2.75 2.47 -0.57
C LEU A 82 -3.91 3.40 -0.24
N PRO A 83 -3.68 4.55 0.42
CA PRO A 83 -4.72 5.54 0.56
C PRO A 83 -5.06 6.10 -0.83
N ASP A 84 -6.36 6.29 -1.12
CA ASP A 84 -6.82 6.90 -2.37
C ASP A 84 -6.11 8.24 -2.63
N VAL A 85 -5.96 9.04 -1.56
CA VAL A 85 -5.20 10.27 -1.53
C VAL A 85 -4.34 10.27 -0.26
N PRO A 86 -3.00 10.18 -0.36
CA PRO A 86 -2.13 10.37 0.79
C PRO A 86 -2.18 11.83 1.27
N GLY A 87 -1.74 12.08 2.51
CA GLY A 87 -1.80 13.42 3.10
C GLY A 87 -0.99 14.50 2.36
N VAL A 88 -0.05 14.10 1.49
CA VAL A 88 0.78 14.99 0.67
C VAL A 88 1.09 14.32 -0.68
N ALA A 89 1.34 15.09 -1.75
CA ALA A 89 1.95 14.54 -2.95
C ALA A 89 3.44 14.31 -2.71
N GLY A 90 3.98 13.18 -3.17
CA GLY A 90 5.30 12.76 -2.70
C GLY A 90 5.79 11.41 -3.20
N VAL A 91 6.95 11.04 -2.66
CA VAL A 91 7.65 9.78 -2.90
C VAL A 91 7.56 8.93 -1.64
N TYR A 92 7.18 7.67 -1.80
CA TYR A 92 6.85 6.74 -0.74
C TYR A 92 7.50 5.37 -0.96
N GLN A 93 7.60 4.58 0.09
CA GLN A 93 7.83 3.15 0.06
C GLN A 93 6.89 2.45 1.02
N VAL A 94 6.46 1.25 0.64
CA VAL A 94 5.92 0.29 1.61
C VAL A 94 7.12 -0.38 2.28
N VAL A 95 7.13 -0.36 3.61
CA VAL A 95 8.15 -1.03 4.41
C VAL A 95 7.49 -2.01 5.37
N VAL A 96 8.21 -3.06 5.73
CA VAL A 96 7.79 -3.98 6.80
C VAL A 96 8.64 -3.77 8.04
N TYR A 97 8.01 -3.86 9.20
CA TYR A 97 8.65 -3.78 10.50
C TYR A 97 8.09 -4.85 11.45
N ASN A 98 8.83 -5.15 12.51
CA ASN A 98 8.35 -6.00 13.60
C ASN A 98 7.77 -5.10 14.70
N ASP A 99 6.45 -5.09 14.85
CA ASP A 99 5.69 -4.36 15.86
C ASP A 99 5.84 -5.05 17.22
N ALA A 100 6.97 -4.83 17.86
CA ALA A 100 7.37 -5.60 19.04
C ALA A 100 6.50 -5.27 20.26
N ASN A 101 5.99 -4.03 20.34
CA ASN A 101 5.12 -3.56 21.42
C ASN A 101 3.61 -3.73 21.11
N ASN A 102 3.28 -4.20 19.91
CA ASN A 102 1.92 -4.47 19.44
C ASN A 102 1.00 -3.24 19.44
N ASN A 103 1.54 -2.05 19.15
CA ASN A 103 0.79 -0.81 19.10
C ASN A 103 0.26 -0.47 17.69
N ALA A 104 0.51 -1.33 16.69
CA ALA A 104 0.14 -1.13 15.30
C ALA A 104 0.71 0.13 14.64
N SER A 105 1.82 0.65 15.16
CA SER A 105 2.49 1.85 14.66
C SER A 105 3.98 1.57 14.45
N LEU A 106 4.57 2.11 13.38
CA LEU A 106 6.02 2.08 13.20
C LEU A 106 6.66 3.12 14.11
N ASP A 107 7.29 2.67 15.19
CA ASP A 107 7.94 3.54 16.17
C ASP A 107 9.38 3.91 15.78
N ALA A 108 9.90 4.98 16.39
CA ALA A 108 11.25 5.47 16.10
C ALA A 108 12.36 4.43 16.36
N ASN A 109 12.20 3.57 17.36
CA ASN A 109 13.15 2.48 17.66
C ASN A 109 13.06 1.30 16.67
N GLU A 110 12.00 1.24 15.86
CA GLU A 110 11.77 0.21 14.84
C GLU A 110 12.14 0.72 13.44
N ALA A 111 12.12 2.04 13.22
CA ALA A 111 12.40 2.70 11.95
C ALA A 111 13.76 2.33 11.33
N ASP A 112 14.79 2.11 12.15
CA ASP A 112 16.13 1.70 11.70
C ASP A 112 16.22 0.21 11.34
N ARG A 113 15.16 -0.56 11.60
CA ARG A 113 15.14 -2.04 11.44
C ARG A 113 14.09 -2.50 10.43
N VAL A 114 13.54 -1.59 9.64
CA VAL A 114 12.57 -1.92 8.59
C VAL A 114 13.24 -2.59 7.40
N ALA A 115 12.51 -3.46 6.71
CA ALA A 115 12.90 -3.92 5.38
C ALA A 115 12.19 -3.09 4.30
N ARG A 116 12.94 -2.79 3.24
CA ARG A 116 12.52 -2.00 2.08
C ARG A 116 13.12 -2.62 0.82
N ASN A 117 12.64 -2.22 -0.35
CA ASN A 117 13.21 -2.62 -1.62
C ASN A 117 13.68 -1.40 -2.43
N GLN A 118 13.99 -1.62 -3.72
CA GLN A 118 14.43 -0.59 -4.66
C GLN A 118 13.27 -0.03 -5.50
N GLN A 119 12.03 -0.21 -5.04
CA GLN A 119 10.84 0.30 -5.68
C GLN A 119 10.25 1.45 -4.85
N TRP A 120 9.83 2.50 -5.54
CA TRP A 120 9.27 3.71 -4.96
C TRP A 120 7.87 3.93 -5.51
N LEU A 121 6.94 4.28 -4.64
CA LEU A 121 5.60 4.70 -4.99
C LEU A 121 5.57 6.22 -5.07
N ILE A 122 5.08 6.77 -6.17
CA ILE A 122 4.98 8.22 -6.38
C ILE A 122 3.50 8.58 -6.51
N TYR A 123 3.02 9.44 -5.64
CA TYR A 123 1.68 9.99 -5.75
C TYR A 123 1.73 11.40 -6.34
N SER A 124 0.97 11.61 -7.41
CA SER A 124 0.77 12.94 -8.01
C SER A 124 -0.71 13.27 -8.15
N GLN A 125 -1.12 14.44 -7.68
CA GLN A 125 -2.53 14.87 -7.76
C GLN A 125 -2.98 15.20 -9.19
N VAL A 126 -2.04 15.60 -10.06
CA VAL A 126 -2.36 16.10 -11.42
C VAL A 126 -1.54 15.41 -12.53
N GLY A 127 -0.57 14.57 -12.19
CA GLY A 127 0.40 14.00 -13.14
C GLY A 127 1.44 15.03 -13.59
N GLY A 128 2.27 14.65 -14.57
CA GLY A 128 3.32 15.50 -15.16
C GLY A 128 4.71 15.21 -14.63
N ASN A 129 5.63 16.16 -14.83
CA ASN A 129 7.03 16.00 -14.45
C ASN A 129 7.20 16.19 -12.93
N VAL A 130 7.75 15.18 -12.26
CA VAL A 130 8.15 15.24 -10.85
C VAL A 130 9.66 15.46 -10.80
N PRO A 131 10.13 16.51 -10.10
CA PRO A 131 11.56 16.80 -10.03
C PRO A 131 12.33 15.70 -9.32
N ALA A 132 13.64 15.63 -9.59
CA ALA A 132 14.53 14.72 -8.88
C ALA A 132 14.50 14.97 -7.36
N THR A 133 14.58 13.90 -6.60
CA THR A 133 14.70 13.91 -5.14
C THR A 133 15.98 13.19 -4.73
N ARG A 134 16.28 13.15 -3.42
CA ARG A 134 17.39 12.33 -2.91
C ARG A 134 17.20 10.82 -3.12
N PHE A 135 15.98 10.38 -3.44
CA PHE A 135 15.61 8.97 -3.57
C PHE A 135 15.29 8.54 -5.00
N THR A 136 14.86 9.49 -5.85
CA THR A 136 14.32 9.22 -7.17
C THR A 136 14.84 10.24 -8.18
N PRO A 137 15.11 9.83 -9.43
CA PRO A 137 15.44 10.78 -10.49
C PRO A 137 14.22 11.62 -10.89
N GLU A 138 14.44 12.64 -11.72
CA GLU A 138 13.35 13.34 -12.39
C GLU A 138 12.62 12.38 -13.34
N MET A 139 11.29 12.40 -13.33
CA MET A 139 10.47 11.51 -14.15
C MET A 139 9.08 12.08 -14.42
N ASN A 140 8.48 11.70 -15.55
CA ASN A 140 7.06 11.95 -15.79
C ASN A 140 6.21 10.87 -15.13
N VAL A 141 5.14 11.29 -14.45
CA VAL A 141 4.17 10.41 -13.80
C VAL A 141 2.75 10.71 -14.25
N SER A 142 1.84 9.75 -14.08
CA SER A 142 0.41 9.97 -14.24
C SER A 142 -0.23 10.51 -12.96
N GLN A 143 -1.44 11.03 -13.07
CA GLN A 143 -2.27 11.31 -11.90
C GLN A 143 -2.51 10.02 -11.09
N GLY A 144 -2.46 10.12 -9.76
CA GLY A 144 -2.60 9.02 -8.82
C GLY A 144 -1.27 8.36 -8.47
N TRP A 145 -1.34 7.08 -8.10
CA TRP A 145 -0.19 6.26 -7.73
C TRP A 145 0.57 5.74 -8.95
N ASN A 146 1.90 5.87 -8.88
CA ASN A 146 2.86 5.38 -9.87
C ASN A 146 3.92 4.53 -9.14
N LEU A 147 4.45 3.51 -9.81
CA LEU A 147 5.55 2.70 -9.30
C LEU A 147 6.79 2.94 -10.16
N TYR A 148 7.85 3.42 -9.51
CA TYR A 148 9.20 3.49 -10.07
C TYR A 148 10.03 2.33 -9.54
N ASP A 149 10.59 1.52 -10.44
CA ASP A 149 11.59 0.51 -10.10
C ASP A 149 12.98 1.03 -10.46
N GLN A 150 13.83 1.26 -9.45
CA GLN A 150 15.18 1.80 -9.65
C GLN A 150 16.10 0.84 -10.41
N ARG A 151 15.75 -0.46 -10.49
CA ARG A 151 16.52 -1.47 -11.23
C ARG A 151 16.32 -1.36 -12.74
N VAL A 152 15.29 -0.63 -13.17
CA VAL A 152 14.92 -0.47 -14.58
C VAL A 152 15.18 0.97 -14.99
N ALA A 153 15.72 1.18 -16.20
CA ALA A 153 15.93 2.52 -16.71
C ALA A 153 14.59 3.28 -16.85
N ILE A 154 14.64 4.61 -16.73
CA ILE A 154 13.47 5.46 -17.00
C ILE A 154 13.06 5.27 -18.46
N SER A 155 11.77 5.06 -18.68
CA SER A 155 11.19 4.82 -19.99
C SER A 155 9.69 5.07 -19.95
N THR A 156 9.00 4.81 -21.06
CA THR A 156 7.53 4.88 -21.12
C THR A 156 6.83 3.85 -20.23
N SER A 157 7.55 2.84 -19.74
CA SER A 157 7.02 1.81 -18.83
C SER A 157 7.60 1.89 -17.41
N ASN A 158 8.47 2.85 -17.13
CA ASN A 158 9.03 3.08 -15.80
C ASN A 158 9.25 4.58 -15.56
N PRO A 159 8.44 5.23 -14.71
CA PRO A 159 7.44 4.65 -13.81
C PRO A 159 6.21 4.10 -14.54
N ARG A 160 5.58 3.07 -13.95
CA ARG A 160 4.30 2.48 -14.40
C ARG A 160 3.16 2.84 -13.45
N SER A 161 1.92 2.47 -13.78
CA SER A 161 0.80 2.60 -12.85
C SER A 161 1.06 1.85 -11.54
N GLY A 162 0.79 2.53 -10.42
CA GLY A 162 0.92 2.00 -9.06
C GLY A 162 -0.42 1.61 -8.43
N GLN A 163 -1.53 1.64 -9.18
CA GLN A 163 -2.86 1.23 -8.67
C GLN A 163 -2.92 -0.24 -8.27
N LYS A 164 -2.16 -1.09 -8.97
CA LYS A 164 -2.00 -2.50 -8.63
C LYS A 164 -0.55 -2.91 -8.82
N VAL A 165 0.10 -3.29 -7.73
CA VAL A 165 1.49 -3.70 -7.69
C VAL A 165 1.57 -5.10 -7.11
N THR A 166 2.13 -6.01 -7.91
CA THR A 166 2.48 -7.37 -7.50
C THR A 166 3.99 -7.55 -7.59
N GLY A 167 4.54 -8.49 -6.82
CA GLY A 167 5.98 -8.72 -6.75
C GLY A 167 6.76 -7.61 -6.04
N TYR A 168 6.11 -6.90 -5.09
CA TYR A 168 6.77 -5.91 -4.25
C TYR A 168 7.53 -6.61 -3.11
N ASP A 169 8.60 -7.33 -3.45
CA ASP A 169 9.29 -8.19 -2.47
C ASP A 169 10.15 -7.37 -1.50
N LEU A 170 10.03 -7.68 -0.21
CA LEU A 170 10.75 -7.07 0.90
C LEU A 170 11.58 -8.13 1.63
N SER A 171 12.81 -7.80 2.02
CA SER A 171 13.63 -8.74 2.78
C SER A 171 14.62 -8.06 3.71
N ARG A 172 14.94 -8.74 4.82
CA ARG A 172 15.92 -8.33 5.83
C ARG A 172 17.03 -9.36 6.02
#